data_AF-A0A067DSC3-F1
#
_entry.id   AF-A0A067DSC3-F1
#
_cell.length_a   1.000
_cell.length_b   1.000
_cell.length_c   1.000
_cell.angle_alpha   90.00
_cell.angle_beta   90.00
_cell.angle_gamma   90.00
#
_symmetry.space_group_name_H-M   'P 1'
#
loop_
_entity.id
_entity.type
_entity.pdbx_description
1 polymer ?
#
loop_
_entity_poly.entity_id
_entity_poly.type
_entity_poly.pdbx_seq_one_letter_code
_entity_poly.pdbx_strand_id
1 'polypeptide(L)' 'MVDAIVFPLLEQLISFSAGEATQQVKLVKGVEQDVEKLTSHLQTIHAVASDAEQRQVKEKSVRLWLGRLKDVSYDIED' A
#
# COMPACT_ATOMS: atom_id res chain seq x y z
N MET A 1 -2.84 -7.63 -9.45
CA MET A 1 -3.48 -8.05 -8.17
C MET A 1 -3.15 -7.07 -7.06
N VAL A 2 -1.92 -6.54 -7.03
CA VAL A 2 -1.47 -5.42 -6.17
C VAL A 2 -2.44 -4.24 -6.14
N ASP A 3 -2.99 -3.87 -7.29
CA ASP A 3 -3.94 -2.76 -7.38
C ASP A 3 -5.23 -2.99 -6.58
N ALA A 4 -5.65 -4.24 -6.38
CA ALA A 4 -6.88 -4.55 -5.65
C ALA A 4 -6.73 -4.38 -4.12
N ILE A 5 -5.50 -4.40 -3.60
CA ILE A 5 -5.22 -4.30 -2.16
C ILE A 5 -4.67 -2.92 -1.81
N VAL A 6 -3.77 -2.38 -2.63
CA VAL A 6 -3.07 -1.13 -2.32
C VAL A 6 -3.93 0.10 -2.62
N PHE A 7 -4.75 0.06 -3.67
CA PHE A 7 -5.58 1.20 -4.08
C PHE A 7 -6.71 1.53 -3.08
N PRO A 8 -7.48 0.56 -2.56
CA PRO A 8 -8.53 0.86 -1.58
C PRO A 8 -7.99 1.43 -0.26
N LEU A 9 -6.81 0.96 0.18
CA LEU A 9 -6.15 1.47 1.38
C LEU A 9 -5.68 2.92 1.21
N LEU A 10 -5.16 3.26 0.03
CA LEU A 10 -4.80 4.65 -0.33
C LEU A 10 -6.01 5.58 -0.31
N GLU A 11 -7.11 5.20 -0.95
CA GLU A 11 -8.36 5.98 -0.99
C GLU A 11 -8.97 6.18 0.41
N GLN A 12 -8.93 5.14 1.24
CA GLN A 12 -9.43 5.19 2.61
C GLN A 12 -8.58 6.13 3.49
N LEU A 13 -7.26 6.15 3.32
CA LEU A 13 -6.36 7.06 4.03
C LEU A 13 -6.55 8.52 3.62
N ILE A 14 -6.70 8.78 2.31
CA ILE A 14 -6.99 10.12 1.80
C ILE A 14 -8.31 10.63 2.39
N SER A 15 -9.34 9.79 2.38
CA SER A 15 -10.66 10.11 2.93
C SER A 15 -10.63 10.37 4.44
N PHE A 16 -9.91 9.55 5.21
CA PHE A 16 -9.74 9.71 6.65
C PHE A 16 -9.03 11.03 6.99
N SER A 17 -7.93 11.33 6.30
CA SER A 17 -7.17 12.57 6.48
C SER A 17 -7.98 13.83 6.13
N ALA A 18 -8.84 13.75 5.10
CA ALA A 18 -9.75 14.83 4.74
C ALA A 18 -10.90 15.01 5.75
N GLY A 19 -11.35 13.93 6.39
CA GLY A 19 -12.44 13.94 7.38
C GLY A 19 -12.05 14.51 8.75
N GLU A 20 -10.82 14.26 9.21
CA GLU A 20 -10.33 14.75 10.52
C GLU A 20 -9.89 16.23 10.53
N ALA A 21 -9.89 16.91 9.38
CA ALA A 21 -9.52 18.33 9.27
C ALA A 21 -10.48 19.31 10.00
N THR A 22 -11.50 18.84 10.73
CA THR A 22 -12.51 19.68 11.38
C THR A 22 -12.35 19.89 12.89
N GLN A 23 -11.29 19.42 13.57
CA GLN A 23 -11.04 19.92 14.93
C GLN A 23 -9.55 19.90 15.36
N GLN A 24 -9.02 21.12 15.59
CA GLN A 24 -7.80 21.45 16.38
C GLN A 24 -6.45 21.51 15.63
N VAL A 25 -6.13 22.73 15.19
CA VAL A 25 -4.98 23.21 14.38
C VAL A 25 -3.56 22.85 14.89
N LYS A 26 -3.39 22.22 16.06
CA LYS A 26 -2.08 21.75 16.58
C LYS A 26 -1.83 20.24 16.41
N LEU A 27 -2.88 19.43 16.30
CA LEU A 27 -2.77 18.00 15.95
C LEU A 27 -2.51 17.80 14.44
N VAL A 28 -3.05 18.71 13.63
CA VAL A 28 -3.07 18.62 12.17
C VAL A 28 -1.67 18.54 11.53
N LYS A 29 -0.66 19.26 12.05
CA LYS A 29 0.67 19.28 11.43
C LYS A 29 1.47 17.98 11.60
N GLY A 30 1.28 17.28 12.73
CA GLY A 30 1.88 15.97 12.96
C GLY A 30 1.19 14.90 12.12
N VAL A 31 -0.15 14.93 12.10
CA VAL A 31 -0.98 14.03 11.28
C VAL A 31 -0.68 14.21 9.79
N GLU A 32 -0.54 15.43 9.29
CA GLU A 32 -0.21 15.70 7.88
C GLU A 32 1.16 15.08 7.50
N GLN A 33 2.18 15.24 8.34
CA GLN A 33 3.49 14.63 8.11
C GLN A 33 3.45 13.09 8.15
N ASP A 34 2.62 12.53 9.03
CA ASP A 34 2.47 11.08 9.12
C ASP A 34 1.68 10.51 7.93
N VAL A 35 0.68 11.25 7.43
CA VAL A 35 -0.07 10.93 6.20
C VAL A 35 0.84 11.00 4.98
N GLU A 36 1.69 12.03 4.86
CA GLU A 36 2.66 12.13 3.76
C GLU A 36 3.67 10.97 3.77
N LYS A 37 4.21 10.63 4.94
CA LYS A 37 5.12 9.47 5.10
C LYS A 37 4.43 8.17 4.72
N LEU A 38 3.21 7.95 5.21
CA LEU A 38 2.45 6.74 4.91
C LEU A 38 2.14 6.64 3.41
N THR A 39 1.76 7.76 2.79
CA THR A 39 1.55 7.86 1.34
C THR A 39 2.82 7.49 0.56
N SER A 40 3.97 8.04 0.95
CA SER A 40 5.26 7.74 0.31
C SER A 40 5.66 6.27 0.44
N HIS A 41 5.44 5.66 1.61
CA HIS A 41 5.69 4.22 1.81
C HIS A 41 4.77 3.36 0.94
N LEU A 42 3.47 3.69 0.87
CA LEU A 42 2.51 2.95 0.04
C LEU A 42 2.83 3.06 -1.45
N GLN A 43 3.23 4.23 -1.92
CA GLN A 43 3.72 4.43 -3.30
C GLN A 43 4.95 3.58 -3.59
N THR A 44 5.89 3.51 -2.64
CA THR A 44 7.08 2.65 -2.77
C THR A 44 6.70 1.17 -2.86
N ILE A 45 5.81 0.71 -1.99
CA ILE A 45 5.30 -0.67 -2.01
C ILE A 45 4.60 -0.96 -3.33
N HIS A 46 3.75 -0.05 -3.82
CA HIS A 46 3.07 -0.18 -5.11
C HIS A 46 4.06 -0.32 -6.27
N ALA A 47 5.06 0.56 -6.34
CA ALA A 47 6.07 0.54 -7.40
C ALA A 47 6.87 -0.78 -7.41
N VAL A 48 7.35 -1.24 -6.24
CA VAL A 48 8.11 -2.49 -6.12
C VAL A 48 7.23 -3.69 -6.49
N ALA A 49 5.97 -3.70 -6.06
CA ALA A 49 5.07 -4.80 -6.32
C ALA A 49 4.61 -4.84 -7.79
N SER A 50 4.43 -3.67 -8.43
CA SER A 50 4.14 -3.54 -9.86
C SER A 50 5.33 -3.98 -10.73
N ASP A 51 6.56 -3.58 -10.37
CA ASP A 51 7.79 -4.07 -11.01
C ASP A 51 7.91 -5.59 -10.89
N ALA A 52 7.66 -6.15 -9.70
CA ALA A 52 7.67 -7.58 -9.48
C ALA A 52 6.62 -8.31 -10.34
N GLU A 53 5.39 -7.78 -10.46
CA GLU A 53 4.34 -8.34 -11.31
C GLU A 53 4.74 -8.35 -12.80
N GLN A 54 5.48 -7.34 -13.28
CA GLN A 54 5.99 -7.31 -14.66
C GLN A 54 7.16 -8.29 -14.86
N ARG A 55 8.10 -8.32 -13.93
CA ARG A 55 9.31 -9.15 -14.01
C ARG A 55 9.04 -10.64 -13.89
N GLN A 56 7.98 -11.04 -13.17
CA GLN A 56 7.61 -12.46 -13.04
C GLN A 56 7.41 -13.18 -14.38
N VAL A 57 7.09 -12.44 -15.45
CA VAL A 57 6.88 -13.01 -16.79
C VAL A 57 8.20 -13.59 -17.34
N LYS A 58 9.33 -12.93 -17.07
CA LYS A 58 10.65 -13.30 -17.60
C LYS A 58 11.56 -13.94 -16.55
N GLU A 59 11.41 -13.56 -15.28
CA GLU A 59 12.26 -13.99 -14.17
C GLU A 59 11.56 -15.03 -13.29
N LYS A 60 11.99 -16.29 -13.42
CA LYS A 60 11.41 -17.43 -12.68
C LYS A 60 11.54 -17.29 -11.15
N SER A 61 12.64 -16.70 -10.67
CA SER A 61 12.88 -16.44 -9.25
C SER A 61 11.85 -15.46 -8.67
N VAL A 62 11.58 -14.36 -9.39
CA VAL A 62 10.57 -13.36 -9.01
C VAL A 62 9.17 -13.97 -9.00
N ARG A 63 8.84 -14.80 -10.01
CA ARG A 63 7.56 -15.53 -10.06
C ARG A 63 7.38 -16.48 -8.88
N LEU A 64 8.42 -17.24 -8.53
CA LEU A 64 8.36 -18.18 -7.41
C LEU A 64 8.12 -17.43 -6.08
N TRP A 65 8.85 -16.34 -5.87
CA TRP A 65 8.72 -15.53 -4.65
C TRP A 65 7.34 -14.87 -4.55
N LEU A 66 6.84 -14.25 -5.64
CA LEU A 66 5.49 -13.66 -5.68
C LEU A 66 4.38 -14.69 -5.47
N GLY A 67 4.53 -15.91 -5.99
CA GLY A 67 3.59 -17.00 -5.75
C GLY A 67 3.50 -17.34 -4.26
N ARG A 68 4.64 -17.55 -3.59
CA ARG A 68 4.67 -17.82 -2.14
C ARG A 68 4.10 -16.69 -1.31
N LEU A 69 4.35 -15.44 -1.71
CA LEU A 69 3.80 -14.28 -1.02
C LEU A 69 2.26 -14.26 -1.11
N LYS A 70 1.69 -14.63 -2.26
CA LYS A 70 0.24 -14.74 -2.44
C LYS A 70 -0.35 -15.87 -1.61
N ASP A 71 0.28 -17.04 -1.60
CA ASP A 71 -0.21 -18.19 -0.83
C ASP A 71 -0.31 -17.84 0.66
N VAL A 72 0.73 -17.25 1.24
CA VAL A 72 0.74 -16.81 2.65
C VAL A 72 -0.31 -15.74 2.94
N SER A 73 -0.62 -14.85 1.98
CA SER A 73 -1.67 -13.85 2.20
C SER A 73 -3.08 -14.45 2.25
N TYR A 74 -3.32 -15.55 1.55
CA TYR A 74 -4.61 -16.26 1.60
C TYR A 74 -4.74 -17.12 2.86
N ASP A 75 -3.66 -17.68 3.39
CA ASP A 75 -3.64 -18.44 4.65
C ASP A 75 -4.00 -17.60 5.90
N ILE A 76 -4.01 -16.27 5.80
CA ILE A 76 -4.35 -15.36 6.91
C ILE A 76 -5.86 -15.04 6.92
N GLU A 77 -6.59 -15.35 5.84
CA GLU A 77 -8.04 -15.11 5.72
C GLU A 77 -8.91 -16.30 6.20
N ASP A 78 -8.32 -17.47 6.51
CA ASP A 78 -8.98 -18.63 7.15
C ASP A 78 -8.73 -18.70 8.67
#